data_AF-A0A7V6G061-F1
#
_entry.id   AF-A0A7V6G061-F1
#
_cell.length_a   1.000
_cell.length_b   1.000
_cell.length_c   1.000
_cell.angle_alpha   90.00
_cell.angle_beta   90.00
_cell.angle_gamma   90.00
#
_symmetry.space_group_name_H-M   'P 1'
#
loop_
_entity.id
_entity.type
_entity.pdbx_description
1 polymer ?
#
loop_
_entity_poly.entity_id
_entity_poly.type
_entity_poly.pdbx_seq_one_letter_code
_entity_poly.pdbx_strand_id
1 'polypeptide(L)' 'MQRIQQVYTQWFNRKYNRTGHVFQQRYKALLCDKYNYLLQLIGYIHNNPVKGNLKDGIEYK' A
#
# COMPACT_ATOMS: atom_id res chain seq x y z
N MET A 1 5.60 8.36 -7.24
CA MET A 1 4.35 7.57 -7.14
C MET A 1 3.12 8.25 -7.76
N GLN A 2 3.17 9.55 -8.08
CA GLN A 2 2.02 10.31 -8.61
C GLN A 2 1.38 9.68 -9.86
N ARG A 3 2.17 9.31 -10.87
CA ARG A 3 1.65 8.71 -12.11
C ARG A 3 0.87 7.41 -11.86
N ILE A 4 1.39 6.50 -11.03
CA ILE A 4 0.73 5.22 -10.72
C ILE A 4 -0.60 5.47 -10.01
N GLN A 5 -0.60 6.32 -8.98
CA GLN A 5 -1.82 6.67 -8.25
C GLN A 5 -2.85 7.35 -9.15
N GLN A 6 -2.41 8.24 -10.04
CA GLN A 6 -3.30 8.94 -10.96
C GLN A 6 -3.94 7.98 -11.97
N VAL A 7 -3.15 7.10 -12.59
CA VAL A 7 -3.66 6.09 -13.53
C VAL A 7 -4.67 5.16 -12.84
N TYR A 8 -4.35 4.68 -11.64
CA TYR A 8 -5.26 3.83 -10.86
C TYR A 8 -6.54 4.57 -10.47
N THR A 9 -6.43 5.81 -10.00
CA THR A 9 -7.60 6.64 -9.62
C THR A 9 -8.53 6.84 -10.81
N GLN A 10 -7.98 7.17 -11.99
CA GLN A 10 -8.77 7.34 -13.20
C GLN A 10 -9.48 6.03 -13.61
N TRP A 11 -8.76 4.92 -13.61
CA TRP A 11 -9.33 3.61 -13.93
C TRP A 11 -10.43 3.20 -12.94
N PHE A 12 -10.19 3.34 -11.63
CA PHE A 12 -11.13 2.98 -10.57
C PHE A 12 -12.42 3.82 -10.67
N ASN A 13 -12.27 5.14 -10.81
CA ASN A 13 -13.41 6.05 -10.93
C ASN A 13 -14.25 5.77 -12.17
N ARG A 14 -13.61 5.47 -13.32
CA ARG A 14 -14.30 5.05 -14.55
C ARG A 14 -15.02 3.71 -14.38
N LYS A 15 -14.38 2.72 -13.75
CA LYS A 15 -14.95 1.37 -13.58
C LYS A 15 -16.20 1.37 -12.69
N TYR A 16 -16.19 2.18 -11.63
CA TYR A 16 -17.25 2.18 -10.62
C TYR A 16 -18.18 3.41 -10.71
N ASN A 17 -18.10 4.22 -11.77
CA ASN A 17 -18.84 5.48 -11.91
C ASN A 17 -18.75 6.39 -10.66
N ARG A 18 -17.54 6.49 -10.09
CA ARG A 18 -17.26 7.34 -8.92
C ARG A 18 -16.45 8.56 -9.33
N THR A 19 -16.50 9.60 -8.50
CA THR A 19 -15.67 10.80 -8.64
C THR A 19 -14.96 11.11 -7.32
N GLY A 20 -13.84 11.82 -7.39
CA GLY A 20 -13.08 12.24 -6.22
C GLY A 20 -11.83 11.41 -5.92
N HIS A 21 -11.31 11.60 -4.70
CA HIS A 21 -10.05 11.04 -4.23
C HIS A 21 -10.22 9.57 -3.79
N VAL A 22 -9.43 8.67 -4.38
CA VAL A 22 -9.42 7.24 -4.02
C VAL A 22 -8.45 6.96 -2.87
N PHE A 23 -7.31 7.64 -2.84
CA PHE A 23 -6.29 7.47 -1.80
C PHE A 23 -6.48 8.49 -0.68
N GLN A 24 -6.44 8.03 0.57
CA GLN A 24 -6.65 8.85 1.78
C GLN A 24 -5.49 9.83 2.06
N GLN A 25 -4.25 9.46 1.72
CA GLN A 25 -3.06 10.28 1.97
C GLN A 25 -2.09 10.26 0.79
N ARG A 26 -1.20 11.26 0.74
CA ARG A 26 -0.08 11.28 -0.20
C ARG A 26 0.88 10.13 0.08
N TYR A 27 1.50 9.61 -0.99
CA TYR A 27 2.56 8.62 -0.88
C TYR A 27 3.71 9.13 0.00
N LYS A 28 4.15 8.31 0.96
CA LYS A 28 5.31 8.57 1.80
C LYS A 28 6.51 7.80 1.25
N ALA A 29 7.65 8.48 1.11
CA ALA A 29 8.92 7.88 0.75
C ALA A 29 9.91 8.12 1.90
N LEU A 30 10.51 7.04 2.40
CA LEU A 30 11.50 7.08 3.48
C LEU A 30 12.76 6.38 2.98
N LEU A 31 13.92 7.01 3.15
CA LEU A 31 15.20 6.40 2.80
C LEU A 31 15.53 5.30 3.82
N CYS A 32 15.78 4.10 3.32
CA CYS A 32 16.10 2.93 4.12
C CYS A 32 17.61 2.68 4.04
N ASP A 33 18.40 3.41 4.84
CA ASP A 33 19.87 3.38 4.75
C ASP A 33 20.50 2.30 5.64
N LYS A 34 19.85 1.95 6.76
CA LYS A 34 20.35 0.95 7.71
C LYS A 34 19.81 -0.44 7.40
N TYR A 35 20.70 -1.42 7.26
CA TYR A 35 20.32 -2.82 7.02
C TYR A 35 19.38 -3.40 8.09
N ASN A 36 19.63 -3.12 9.37
CA ASN A 36 18.75 -3.55 10.46
C ASN A 36 17.33 -2.97 10.34
N TYR A 37 17.21 -1.73 9.84
CA TYR A 37 15.91 -1.10 9.63
C TYR A 37 15.17 -1.75 8.46
N LEU A 38 15.88 -2.14 7.39
CA LEU A 38 15.30 -2.88 6.27
C LEU A 38 14.69 -4.22 6.70
N LEU A 39 15.40 -5.01 7.49
CA LEU A 39 14.89 -6.30 8.00
C LEU A 39 13.62 -6.12 8.84
N GLN A 40 13.62 -5.13 9.74
CA GLN A 40 12.44 -4.80 10.54
C GLN A 40 11.26 -4.32 9.70
N LEU A 41 11.52 -3.50 8.66
CA LEU A 41 10.50 -3.00 7.75
C LEU A 41 9.85 -4.13 6.95
N ILE A 42 10.64 -5.08 6.44
CA ILE A 42 10.13 -6.26 5.73
C ILE A 42 9.24 -7.09 6.67
N GLY A 43 9.73 -7.37 7.89
CA GLY A 43 8.93 -8.05 8.91
C GLY A 43 7.64 -7.31 9.27
N TYR A 44 7.67 -5.98 9.31
CA TYR A 44 6.47 -5.16 9.52
C TYR A 44 5.46 -5.30 8.37
N ILE A 45 5.91 -5.25 7.11
CA ILE A 45 5.05 -5.37 5.92
C ILE A 45 4.33 -6.73 5.93
N HIS A 46 5.06 -7.81 6.20
CA HIS A 46 4.49 -9.16 6.18
C HIS A 46 3.58 -9.47 7.38
N ASN A 47 3.81 -8.83 8.53
CA ASN A 47 2.95 -8.98 9.71
C ASN A 47 1.75 -8.04 9.72
N ASN A 48 1.70 -7.03 8.84
CA ASN A 48 0.58 -6.08 8.78
C ASN A 48 -0.79 -6.76 8.52
N PRO A 49 -0.91 -7.77 7.63
CA PRO A 49 -2.16 -8.51 7.45
C PRO A 49 -2.65 -9.21 8.72
N VAL A 50 -1.73 -9.79 9.49
CA VAL A 50 -2.03 -10.46 10.77
C VAL A 50 -2.55 -9.44 11.78
N LYS A 51 -1.86 -8.30 11.91
CA LYS A 51 -2.30 -7.20 12.80
C LYS A 51 -3.65 -6.61 12.39
N GLY A 52 -3.95 -6.62 11.08
CA GLY A 52 -5.21 -6.14 10.52
C GLY A 52 -6.37 -7.16 10.56
N ASN A 53 -6.16 -8.36 11.10
CA ASN A 53 -7.13 -9.46 11.10
C ASN A 53 -7.66 -9.82 9.69
N LEU A 54 -6.79 -9.81 8.67
CA LEU A 54 -7.16 -10.25 7.32
C LEU A 54 -7.27 -11.78 7.28
N LYS A 55 -8.36 -12.29 6.67
CA LYS A 55 -8.73 -13.73 6.68
C LYS A 55 -7.64 -14.66 6.13
N ASP A 56 -6.88 -14.21 5.14
CA ASP A 56 -5.83 -15.02 4.49
C ASP A 56 -4.42 -14.75 5.07
N GLY A 57 -4.29 -13.85 6.05
CA GLY A 57 -3.06 -13.62 6.81
C GLY A 57 -1.79 -13.44 5.96
N ILE A 58 -0.81 -14.31 6.21
CA ILE A 58 0.54 -14.34 5.59
C ILE A 58 0.54 -15.21 4.31
N GLU A 59 -0.58 -15.83 3.93
CA GLU A 59 -0.64 -16.64 2.71
C GLU A 59 -0.71 -15.76 1.47
N TYR A 60 0.47 -15.47 0.93
CA TYR A 60 0.60 -14.87 -0.40
C TYR A 60 0.37 -15.96 -1.45
N LYS A 61 -0.71 -15.84 -2.23
CA LYS A 61 -0.98 -16.67 -3.42
C LYS A 61 -0.10 -16.26 -4.60
#